data_AF-A0A8T6RSH2-F1
#
_entry.id   AF-A0A8T6RSH2-F1
#
_cell.length_a   1.000
_cell.length_b   1.000
_cell.length_c   1.000
_cell.angle_alpha   90.00
_cell.angle_beta   90.00
_cell.angle_gamma   90.00
#
_symmetry.space_group_name_H-M   'P 1'
#
loop_
_entity.id
_entity.type
_entity.pdbx_description
1 polymer ?
#
loop_
_entity_poly.entity_id
_entity_poly.type
_entity_poly.pdbx_seq_one_letter_code
_entity_poly.pdbx_strand_id
1 'polypeptide(L)'
;IFMGSGSRTIGPDPDERLPTQGATGIAVADIDGTGWMDLVFANQRNASSYQVPSYVYLGGASGWPPVPDVKVPTEGAYSVLAADFVGYGTGGYLSKPILVDVPARGTGTVHTFRYTATLGASQSAELMLVDA
;
A
#
# COMPACT_ATOMS: atom_id res chain seq x y z
N ILE A 1 16.09 -12.61 -9.67
CA ILE A 1 15.57 -13.24 -8.45
C ILE A 1 16.11 -14.65 -8.45
N PHE A 2 16.67 -15.08 -7.33
CA PHE A 2 17.10 -16.45 -7.13
C PHE A 2 16.06 -17.15 -6.25
N MET A 3 15.48 -18.22 -6.75
CA MET A 3 14.47 -19.01 -6.07
C MET A 3 15.18 -20.12 -5.30
N GLY A 4 14.82 -20.28 -4.03
CA GLY A 4 15.24 -21.43 -3.25
C GLY A 4 14.40 -22.65 -3.65
N SER A 5 15.04 -23.76 -3.99
CA SER A 5 14.34 -25.03 -4.26
C SER A 5 14.02 -25.84 -3.00
N GLY A 6 14.17 -25.24 -1.81
CA GLY A 6 14.10 -25.92 -0.52
C GLY A 6 15.33 -26.80 -0.20
N SER A 7 16.20 -27.03 -1.19
CA SER A 7 17.57 -27.46 -0.96
C SER A 7 18.38 -26.28 -0.46
N ARG A 8 19.34 -26.48 0.46
CA ARG A 8 20.18 -25.42 1.04
C ARG A 8 21.19 -24.82 0.02
N THR A 9 20.82 -24.81 -1.25
CA THR A 9 21.63 -24.36 -2.39
C THR A 9 20.82 -23.41 -3.25
N ILE A 10 21.50 -22.40 -3.78
CA ILE A 10 20.96 -21.46 -4.76
C ILE A 10 21.70 -21.71 -6.08
N GLY A 11 20.97 -21.73 -7.20
CA GLY A 11 21.56 -21.90 -8.52
C GLY A 11 22.50 -20.76 -8.91
N PRO A 12 23.43 -20.97 -9.86
CA PRO A 12 24.35 -19.92 -10.29
C PRO A 12 23.67 -18.81 -11.08
N ASP A 13 22.53 -19.12 -11.71
CA ASP A 13 21.76 -18.19 -12.51
C ASP A 13 20.45 -17.80 -11.81
N PRO A 14 19.99 -16.55 -11.97
CA PRO A 14 18.69 -16.15 -11.45
C PRO A 14 17.58 -16.80 -12.28
N ASP A 15 16.56 -17.32 -11.60
CA ASP A 15 15.34 -17.87 -12.21
C ASP A 15 14.54 -16.78 -12.93
N GLU A 16 14.55 -15.56 -12.39
CA GLU A 16 13.82 -14.42 -12.96
C GLU A 16 14.70 -13.18 -13.10
N ARG A 17 14.47 -12.41 -14.18
CA ARG A 17 15.18 -11.17 -14.46
C ARG A 17 14.20 -10.04 -14.72
N LEU A 18 14.08 -9.14 -13.73
CA LEU A 18 13.19 -7.99 -13.81
C LEU A 18 14.00 -6.69 -13.96
N PRO A 19 13.61 -5.78 -14.87
CA PRO A 19 14.29 -4.51 -15.04
C PRO A 19 14.02 -3.57 -13.84
N THR A 20 15.04 -2.87 -13.38
CA THR A 20 14.94 -1.83 -12.35
C THR A 20 15.81 -0.62 -12.71
N GLN A 21 15.66 0.48 -11.98
CA GLN A 21 16.44 1.70 -12.18
C GLN A 21 17.23 2.02 -10.91
N GLY A 22 18.41 1.40 -10.80
CA GLY A 22 19.28 1.59 -9.63
C GLY A 22 18.56 1.23 -8.33
N ALA A 23 17.88 0.08 -8.30
CA ALA A 23 17.14 -0.35 -7.14
C ALA A 23 18.05 -0.52 -5.91
N THR A 24 17.59 -0.03 -4.77
CA THR A 24 18.32 -0.01 -3.49
C THR A 24 17.60 -0.76 -2.38
N GLY A 25 16.28 -0.92 -2.50
CA GLY A 25 15.45 -1.67 -1.57
C GLY A 25 14.39 -2.48 -2.31
N ILE A 26 13.94 -3.57 -1.68
CA ILE A 26 12.85 -4.41 -2.15
C ILE A 26 11.94 -4.77 -0.97
N ALA A 27 10.63 -4.77 -1.23
CA ALA A 27 9.63 -5.40 -0.37
C ALA A 27 8.93 -6.52 -1.15
N VAL A 28 8.60 -7.60 -0.44
CA VAL A 28 7.91 -8.78 -0.98
C VAL A 28 6.68 -9.02 -0.12
N ALA A 29 5.50 -8.93 -0.73
CA ALA A 29 4.22 -9.13 -0.06
C ALA A 29 3.14 -9.41 -1.11
N ASP A 30 2.07 -10.09 -0.73
CA ASP A 30 0.84 -10.17 -1.53
C ASP A 30 0.04 -8.87 -1.30
N ILE A 31 0.19 -7.89 -2.20
CA ILE A 31 -0.35 -6.54 -2.07
C ILE A 31 -1.72 -6.45 -2.71
N ASP A 32 -1.99 -7.26 -3.74
CA ASP A 32 -3.27 -7.31 -4.44
C ASP A 32 -4.24 -8.39 -3.93
N GLY A 33 -3.78 -9.27 -3.03
CA GLY A 33 -4.60 -10.27 -2.36
C GLY A 33 -4.86 -11.51 -3.21
N THR A 34 -4.02 -11.78 -4.20
CA THR A 34 -4.17 -12.92 -5.13
C THR A 34 -3.59 -14.22 -4.59
N GLY A 35 -2.85 -14.17 -3.49
CA GLY A 35 -2.09 -15.30 -2.94
C GLY A 35 -0.72 -15.51 -3.59
N TRP A 36 -0.36 -14.71 -4.58
CA TRP A 36 0.98 -14.68 -5.18
C TRP A 36 1.79 -13.54 -4.55
N MET A 37 3.11 -13.71 -4.43
CA MET A 37 3.95 -12.65 -3.87
C MET A 37 4.21 -11.58 -4.93
N ASP A 38 3.95 -10.32 -4.59
CA ASP A 38 4.32 -9.16 -5.39
C ASP A 38 5.69 -8.61 -4.96
N LEU A 39 6.31 -7.85 -5.86
CA LEU A 39 7.62 -7.25 -5.63
C LEU A 39 7.54 -5.74 -5.82
N VAL A 40 7.98 -5.00 -4.81
CA VAL A 40 8.11 -3.53 -4.89
C VAL A 40 9.57 -3.17 -4.80
N PHE A 41 10.10 -2.52 -5.83
CA PHE A 41 11.48 -2.04 -5.89
C PHE A 41 11.55 -0.53 -5.67
N ALA A 42 12.30 -0.12 -4.66
CA ALA A 42 12.71 1.27 -4.47
C ALA A 42 13.81 1.61 -5.48
N ASN A 43 13.44 2.27 -6.58
CA ASN A 43 14.38 2.71 -7.59
C ASN A 43 14.98 4.06 -7.19
N GLN A 44 16.30 4.11 -7.05
CA GLN A 44 16.98 5.32 -6.61
C GLN A 44 17.30 6.24 -7.79
N ARG A 45 17.88 5.69 -8.87
CA ARG A 45 18.41 6.51 -9.97
C ARG A 45 18.62 5.71 -11.25
N ASN A 46 18.63 6.42 -12.37
CA ASN A 46 19.23 5.94 -13.61
C ASN A 46 20.64 6.56 -13.79
N ALA A 47 21.23 6.43 -14.98
CA ALA A 47 22.57 6.93 -15.27
C ALA A 47 22.72 8.46 -15.14
N SER A 48 21.63 9.23 -15.17
CA SER A 48 21.67 10.69 -15.28
C SER A 48 20.74 11.43 -14.30
N SER A 49 19.84 10.74 -13.60
CA SER A 49 18.84 11.38 -12.74
C SER A 49 18.34 10.47 -11.61
N TYR A 50 17.92 11.11 -10.51
CA TYR A 50 17.20 10.49 -9.38
C TYR A 50 15.66 10.51 -9.58
N GLN A 51 15.16 11.21 -10.60
CA GLN A 51 13.73 11.28 -10.94
C GLN A 51 13.31 10.01 -11.67
N VAL A 52 13.26 8.91 -10.92
CA VAL A 52 12.85 7.59 -11.41
C VAL A 52 11.73 7.03 -10.52
N PRO A 53 10.66 6.50 -11.11
CA PRO A 53 9.59 5.89 -10.33
C PRO A 53 10.04 4.57 -9.73
N SER A 54 9.50 4.24 -8.56
CA SER A 54 9.58 2.91 -7.98
C SER A 54 8.66 1.96 -8.74
N TYR A 55 9.04 0.68 -8.81
CA TYR A 55 8.35 -0.32 -9.62
C TYR A 55 7.62 -1.32 -8.74
N VAL A 56 6.40 -1.65 -9.11
CA VAL A 56 5.65 -2.79 -8.57
C VAL A 56 5.48 -3.80 -9.68
N TYR A 57 5.81 -5.05 -9.38
CA TYR A 57 5.53 -6.21 -10.21
C TYR A 57 4.53 -7.08 -9.46
N LEU A 58 3.36 -7.30 -10.04
CA LEU A 58 2.35 -8.18 -9.49
C LEU A 58 2.68 -9.63 -9.85
N GLY A 59 2.63 -10.50 -8.85
CA GLY A 59 2.90 -11.92 -9.00
C GLY A 59 1.71 -12.64 -9.62
N GLY A 60 2.00 -13.77 -10.26
CA GLY A 60 0.97 -14.66 -10.76
C GLY A 60 1.48 -16.08 -10.94
N ALA A 61 0.61 -16.96 -11.45
CA ALA A 61 0.93 -18.36 -11.69
C ALA A 61 2.15 -18.58 -12.62
N SER A 62 2.46 -17.59 -13.47
CA SER A 62 3.63 -17.60 -14.36
C SER A 62 4.80 -16.77 -13.85
N GLY A 63 4.83 -16.40 -12.56
CA GLY A 63 5.81 -15.48 -11.99
C GLY A 63 5.43 -14.02 -12.20
N TRP A 64 6.42 -13.18 -12.50
CA TRP A 64 6.24 -11.73 -12.68
C TRP A 64 6.40 -11.33 -14.15
N PRO A 65 5.64 -10.35 -14.64
CA PRO A 65 5.81 -9.85 -16.01
C PRO A 65 7.18 -9.16 -16.20
N PRO A 66 7.71 -9.10 -17.43
CA PRO A 66 9.00 -8.48 -17.72
C PRO A 66 8.96 -6.93 -17.67
N VAL A 67 7.81 -6.34 -17.40
CA VAL A 67 7.58 -4.90 -17.26
C VAL A 67 6.76 -4.65 -15.99
N PRO A 68 6.98 -3.54 -15.28
CA PRO A 68 6.27 -3.29 -14.03
C PRO A 68 4.80 -2.96 -14.29
N ASP A 69 3.92 -3.58 -13.53
CA ASP A 69 2.47 -3.36 -13.55
C ASP A 69 2.11 -1.95 -13.05
N VAL A 70 2.82 -1.48 -12.01
CA VAL A 70 2.61 -0.14 -11.45
C VAL A 70 3.93 0.60 -11.34
N LYS A 71 3.89 1.88 -11.72
CA LYS A 71 4.99 2.83 -11.52
C LYS A 71 4.56 3.86 -10.49
N VAL A 72 5.17 3.80 -9.32
CA VAL A 72 4.90 4.75 -8.23
C VAL A 72 5.83 5.96 -8.42
N PRO A 73 5.30 7.18 -8.57
CA PRO A 73 6.13 8.36 -8.74
C PRO A 73 6.96 8.61 -7.47
N THR A 74 8.27 8.45 -7.60
CA THR A 74 9.26 8.69 -6.54
C THR A 74 10.44 9.46 -7.11
N GLU A 75 11.26 10.01 -6.22
CA GLU A 75 12.55 10.60 -6.57
C GLU A 75 13.59 10.11 -5.55
N GLY A 76 14.64 9.43 -6.00
CA GLY A 76 15.72 9.00 -5.12
C GLY A 76 15.32 7.96 -4.06
N ALA A 77 14.33 7.11 -4.32
CA ALA A 77 13.86 6.13 -3.33
C ALA A 77 14.98 5.18 -2.89
N TYR A 78 15.15 5.04 -1.56
CA TYR A 78 16.23 4.24 -0.96
C TYR A 78 15.74 2.94 -0.31
N SER A 79 14.53 2.97 0.23
CA SER A 79 13.93 1.86 0.97
C SER A 79 12.43 1.81 0.70
N VAL A 80 11.83 0.66 0.95
CA VAL A 80 10.41 0.42 0.77
C VAL A 80 9.90 -0.47 1.89
N LEU A 81 8.70 -0.17 2.36
CA LEU A 81 7.89 -1.00 3.24
C LEU A 81 6.56 -1.26 2.53
N ALA A 82 6.22 -2.54 2.38
CA ALA A 82 4.85 -2.93 2.04
C ALA A 82 4.10 -3.19 3.35
N ALA A 83 2.98 -2.50 3.55
CA ALA A 83 2.15 -2.66 4.73
C ALA A 83 0.68 -2.54 4.33
N ASP A 84 -0.13 -3.49 4.78
CA ASP A 84 -1.58 -3.41 4.72
C ASP A 84 -2.08 -2.71 5.98
N PHE A 85 -2.68 -1.53 5.81
CA PHE A 85 -3.28 -0.77 6.91
C PHE A 85 -4.79 -0.99 7.02
N VAL A 86 -5.43 -1.52 5.97
CA VAL A 86 -6.88 -1.71 5.88
C VAL A 86 -7.12 -2.93 4.99
N GLY A 87 -7.54 -4.04 5.59
CA GLY A 87 -7.71 -5.31 4.87
C GLY A 87 -8.57 -5.17 3.61
N TYR A 88 -8.23 -5.93 2.57
CA TYR A 88 -8.96 -5.93 1.30
C TYR A 88 -10.48 -6.05 1.49
N GLY A 89 -11.24 -5.18 0.81
CA GLY A 89 -12.70 -5.11 0.94
C GLY A 89 -13.21 -4.40 2.20
N THR A 90 -12.32 -3.90 3.07
CA THR A 90 -12.69 -3.10 4.23
C THR A 90 -12.66 -1.62 3.83
N GLY A 91 -13.83 -0.99 3.72
CA GLY A 91 -13.93 0.45 3.50
C GLY A 91 -13.54 1.22 4.76
N GLY A 92 -12.43 1.97 4.71
CA GLY A 92 -12.08 2.98 5.71
C GLY A 92 -12.42 4.38 5.21
N TYR A 93 -13.26 5.11 5.92
CA TYR A 93 -13.47 6.54 5.68
C TYR A 93 -12.44 7.35 6.47
N LEU A 94 -11.45 7.92 5.78
CA LEU A 94 -10.65 9.02 6.33
C LEU A 94 -11.40 10.32 6.02
N SER A 95 -12.22 10.80 6.96
CA SER A 95 -12.79 12.13 6.83
C SER A 95 -11.69 13.20 6.94
N LYS A 96 -11.90 14.38 6.34
CA LYS A 96 -11.14 15.58 6.74
C LYS A 96 -11.21 15.71 8.27
N PRO A 97 -10.16 16.22 8.93
CA PRO A 97 -10.22 16.50 10.37
C PRO A 97 -11.48 17.32 10.65
N ILE A 98 -12.38 16.77 11.48
CA ILE A 98 -13.51 17.55 11.98
C ILE A 98 -12.91 18.52 12.99
N LEU A 99 -12.66 19.75 12.54
CA LEU A 99 -12.32 20.85 13.44
C LEU A 99 -13.59 21.20 14.19
N VAL A 100 -13.64 20.84 15.47
CA VAL A 100 -14.65 21.36 16.37
C VAL A 100 -14.22 22.78 16.71
N ASP A 101 -15.05 23.77 16.37
CA ASP A 101 -14.84 25.14 16.79
C ASP A 101 -15.16 25.20 18.28
N VAL A 102 -14.16 24.93 19.13
CA VAL A 102 -14.35 24.90 20.58
C VAL A 102 -14.39 26.35 21.06
N PRO A 103 -15.53 26.85 21.62
CA PRO A 103 -15.54 28.15 22.26
C PRO A 103 -14.54 28.10 23.45
N ALA A 104 -13.88 29.22 23.73
CA ALA A 104 -12.81 29.43 24.73
C ALA A 104 -12.52 28.26 25.70
N ARG A 105 -11.23 27.88 25.82
CA ARG A 105 -10.72 26.79 26.70
C ARG A 105 -11.60 26.58 27.95
N GLY A 106 -12.29 25.45 28.01
CA GLY A 106 -13.13 25.06 29.15
C GLY A 106 -14.64 25.26 28.97
N THR A 107 -15.12 25.57 27.77
CA THR A 107 -16.56 25.64 27.47
C THR A 107 -16.96 24.68 26.35
N GLY A 108 -18.11 24.01 26.51
CA GLY A 108 -18.67 23.03 25.56
C GLY A 108 -18.54 21.56 26.00
N THR A 109 -19.51 20.74 25.61
CA THR A 109 -19.49 19.28 25.81
C THR A 109 -19.18 18.60 24.48
N VAL A 110 -18.12 17.80 24.44
CA VAL A 110 -17.82 16.95 23.28
C VAL A 110 -18.47 15.59 23.50
N HIS A 111 -19.41 15.24 22.63
CA HIS A 111 -20.00 13.90 22.59
C HIS A 111 -19.27 13.06 21.54
N THR A 112 -18.60 11.99 21.99
CA THR A 112 -18.01 11.00 21.08
C THR A 112 -19.04 9.91 20.83
N PHE A 113 -19.59 9.85 19.62
CA PHE A 113 -20.45 8.74 19.21
C PHE A 113 -19.60 7.67 18.53
N ARG A 114 -19.70 6.42 19.01
CA ARG A 114 -19.22 5.24 18.28
C ARG A 114 -20.43 4.55 17.68
N TYR A 115 -20.41 4.33 16.38
CA TYR A 115 -21.40 3.50 15.69
C TYR A 115 -20.69 2.42 14.89
N THR A 116 -21.34 1.27 14.75
CA THR A 116 -20.92 0.20 13.85
C THR A 116 -21.99 0.11 12.76
N ALA A 117 -21.65 0.47 11.53
CA ALA A 117 -22.54 0.33 10.39
C ALA A 117 -22.10 -0.85 9.54
N THR A 118 -23.01 -1.78 9.26
CA THR A 118 -22.83 -2.80 8.23
C THR A 118 -23.42 -2.24 6.94
N LEU A 119 -22.58 -1.65 6.09
CA LEU A 119 -23.04 -1.15 4.79
C LEU A 119 -23.22 -2.33 3.84
N GLY A 120 -24.48 -2.65 3.50
CA GLY A 120 -24.80 -3.43 2.30
C GLY A 120 -24.57 -2.59 1.03
N ALA A 121 -25.00 -3.09 -0.14
CA ALA A 121 -24.91 -2.33 -1.40
C ALA A 121 -25.62 -0.96 -1.26
N SER A 122 -24.81 0.11 -1.24
CA SER A 122 -25.20 1.52 -1.28
C SER A 122 -26.35 1.93 -0.35
N GLN A 123 -26.04 2.25 0.91
CA GLN A 123 -26.99 2.84 1.86
C GLN A 123 -26.55 4.25 2.29
N SER A 124 -27.50 5.17 2.37
CA SER A 124 -27.31 6.50 2.96
C SER A 124 -28.02 6.55 4.30
N ALA A 125 -27.36 7.06 5.34
CA ALA A 125 -27.95 7.31 6.65
C ALA A 125 -27.62 8.74 7.11
N GLU A 126 -28.57 9.36 7.80
CA GLU A 126 -28.42 10.70 8.38
C GLU A 126 -28.37 10.56 9.90
N LEU A 127 -27.34 11.13 10.53
CA LEU A 127 -27.24 11.20 11.98
C LEU A 127 -27.92 12.49 12.46
N MET A 128 -29.03 12.36 13.17
CA MET A 128 -29.73 13.49 13.81
C MET A 128 -29.55 13.45 15.32
N LEU A 129 -29.28 14.61 15.92
CA LEU A 129 -29.47 14.82 17.36
C LEU A 129 -30.93 15.22 17.58
N VAL A 130 -31.63 14.51 18.46
CA VAL A 130 -33.00 14.82 18.86
C VAL A 130 -32.96 15.23 20.32
N ASP A 131 -33.44 16.43 20.64
CA ASP A 131 -33.62 16.85 22.03
C ASP A 131 -34.71 15.98 22.67
N ALA A 132 -34.53 15.63 23.95
CA ALA A 132 -35.48 14.81 24.72
C ALA A 132 -36.74 15.58 25.12
#